data_AF-A0A382ZCF5-F1
#
_entry.id   AF-A0A382ZCF5-F1
#
_cell.length_a   1.000
_cell.length_b   1.000
_cell.length_c   1.000
_cell.angle_alpha   90.00
_cell.angle_beta   90.00
_cell.angle_gamma   90.00
#
_symmetry.space_group_name_H-M   'P 1'
#
loop_
_entity.id
_entity.type
_entity.pdbx_description
1 polymer ?
#
loop_
_entity_poly.entity_id
_entity_poly.type
_entity_poly.pdbx_seq_one_letter_code
_entity_poly.pdbx_strand_id
1 'polypeptide(L)'
;MPDMSRNMQAKSVGKQTFQLLSDLITERKQTDPFAPVTVVVPSQYAGVVLRRALAADQGLLNVRFMILPRLAEYLGSPTLAQNGISPLIPLIELASIRHIAIESGSDGPLSAVAQHEGLPGLLRRTFRELSRLDANDLSALAKTDNLRAQLVDWYRLFKEDNKKYYVHEDLVQAAEDAVALGTVTDTLRDIGFVVFYLLNDFTQAELRLAKRLI
;
A
#
# COMPACT_ATOMS: atom_id res chain seq x y z
N MET A 1 -28.04 -2.64 -19.38
CA MET A 1 -27.08 -3.51 -18.65
C MET A 1 -26.58 -2.69 -17.48
N PRO A 2 -26.56 -3.23 -16.24
CA PRO A 2 -26.17 -2.42 -15.09
C PRO A 2 -24.69 -2.07 -15.18
N ASP A 3 -24.39 -0.80 -14.92
CA ASP A 3 -23.06 -0.21 -14.93
C ASP A 3 -22.16 -0.90 -13.88
N MET A 4 -21.35 -1.87 -14.29
CA MET A 4 -20.47 -2.66 -13.42
C MET A 4 -19.18 -1.95 -13.02
N SER A 5 -19.03 -0.66 -13.39
CA SER A 5 -17.86 0.16 -13.07
C SER A 5 -17.57 0.22 -11.57
N ARG A 6 -18.59 0.02 -10.71
CA ARG A 6 -18.48 0.06 -9.24
C ARG A 6 -19.26 -1.07 -8.58
N ASN A 7 -18.71 -2.28 -8.53
CA ASN A 7 -19.39 -3.40 -7.89
C ASN A 7 -18.48 -4.17 -6.93
N MET A 8 -18.78 -4.09 -5.63
CA MET A 8 -18.13 -4.91 -4.60
C MET A 8 -18.92 -6.20 -4.39
N GLN A 9 -18.27 -7.35 -4.51
CA GLN A 9 -18.93 -8.65 -4.32
C GLN A 9 -18.24 -9.46 -3.21
N ALA A 10 -18.98 -9.81 -2.16
CA ALA A 10 -18.52 -10.74 -1.14
C ALA A 10 -18.82 -12.18 -1.57
N LYS A 11 -17.78 -13.03 -1.71
CA LYS A 11 -17.89 -14.44 -2.10
C LYS A 11 -16.94 -15.29 -1.27
N SER A 12 -17.29 -16.56 -1.05
CA SER A 12 -16.39 -17.53 -0.41
C SER A 12 -15.19 -17.82 -1.31
N VAL A 13 -14.01 -17.99 -0.72
CA VAL A 13 -12.81 -18.39 -1.45
C VAL A 13 -13.02 -19.75 -2.12
N GLY A 14 -12.71 -19.86 -3.42
CA GLY A 14 -12.81 -21.12 -4.15
C GLY A 14 -13.20 -20.96 -5.62
N LYS A 15 -13.65 -22.07 -6.22
CA LYS A 15 -13.93 -22.19 -7.66
C LYS A 15 -14.95 -21.16 -8.18
N GLN A 16 -15.98 -20.85 -7.39
CA GLN A 16 -17.00 -19.87 -7.78
C GLN A 16 -16.42 -18.46 -7.97
N THR A 17 -15.55 -18.03 -7.05
CA THR A 17 -14.90 -16.71 -7.12
C THR A 17 -13.90 -16.64 -8.27
N PHE A 18 -13.20 -17.76 -8.53
CA PHE A 18 -12.35 -17.88 -9.72
C PHE A 18 -13.16 -17.75 -11.03
N GLN A 19 -14.30 -18.45 -11.13
CA GLN A 19 -15.16 -18.37 -12.32
C GLN A 19 -15.68 -16.95 -12.53
N LEU A 20 -16.11 -16.28 -11.46
CA LEU A 20 -16.56 -14.89 -11.52
C LEU A 20 -15.46 -13.95 -12.04
N LEU A 21 -14.21 -14.13 -11.60
CA LEU A 21 -13.08 -13.37 -12.11
C LEU A 21 -12.88 -13.63 -13.62
N SER A 22 -12.95 -14.90 -14.04
CA SER A 22 -12.83 -15.28 -15.45
C SER A 22 -13.92 -14.61 -16.28
N ASP A 23 -15.18 -14.73 -15.86
CA ASP A 23 -16.34 -14.18 -16.57
C ASP A 23 -16.24 -12.66 -16.68
N LEU A 24 -15.81 -11.97 -15.62
CA LEU A 24 -15.60 -10.52 -15.60
C LEU A 24 -14.52 -10.07 -16.58
N ILE A 25 -13.40 -10.79 -16.67
CA ILE A 25 -12.33 -10.51 -17.62
C ILE A 25 -12.84 -10.72 -19.05
N THR A 26 -13.55 -11.83 -19.30
CA THR A 26 -14.11 -12.15 -20.61
C THR A 26 -15.11 -11.09 -21.06
N GLU A 27 -16.07 -10.72 -20.20
CA GLU A 27 -17.06 -9.68 -20.45
C GLU A 27 -16.39 -8.36 -20.82
N ARG A 28 -15.39 -7.93 -20.03
CA ARG A 28 -14.72 -6.65 -20.25
C ARG A 28 -13.96 -6.57 -21.56
N LYS A 29 -13.56 -7.71 -22.11
CA LYS A 29 -12.80 -7.87 -23.35
C LYS A 29 -13.65 -8.28 -24.57
N GLN A 30 -14.98 -8.39 -24.44
CA GLN A 30 -15.85 -8.80 -25.55
C GLN A 30 -15.75 -7.88 -26.76
N THR A 31 -15.60 -6.57 -26.55
CA THR A 31 -15.55 -5.56 -27.62
C THR A 31 -14.13 -5.30 -28.13
N ASP A 32 -13.12 -5.44 -27.28
CA ASP A 32 -11.72 -5.24 -27.60
C ASP A 32 -10.84 -6.27 -26.85
N PRO A 33 -10.30 -7.28 -27.55
CA PRO A 33 -9.40 -8.27 -26.96
C PRO A 33 -8.13 -7.66 -26.33
N PHE A 34 -7.70 -6.48 -26.80
CA PHE A 34 -6.52 -5.77 -26.31
C PHE A 34 -6.81 -4.84 -25.14
N ALA A 35 -8.07 -4.63 -24.75
CA ALA A 35 -8.43 -3.74 -23.65
C ALA A 35 -7.69 -4.12 -22.35
N PRO A 36 -6.95 -3.20 -21.70
CA PRO A 36 -6.19 -3.52 -20.50
C PRO A 36 -7.08 -3.90 -19.32
N VAL A 37 -6.71 -4.96 -18.62
CA VAL A 37 -7.32 -5.36 -17.34
C VAL A 37 -6.20 -5.58 -16.32
N THR A 38 -6.34 -5.02 -15.13
CA THR A 38 -5.39 -5.20 -14.03
C THR A 38 -6.09 -5.88 -12.86
N VAL A 39 -5.63 -7.07 -12.50
CA VAL A 39 -6.11 -7.82 -11.34
C VAL A 39 -5.16 -7.60 -10.17
N VAL A 40 -5.67 -6.93 -9.13
CA VAL A 40 -4.97 -6.72 -7.86
C VAL A 40 -5.18 -7.94 -6.97
N VAL A 41 -4.08 -8.62 -6.63
CA VAL A 41 -4.08 -9.92 -5.94
C VAL A 41 -3.46 -9.83 -4.54
N PRO A 42 -3.79 -10.74 -3.61
CA PRO A 42 -3.29 -10.69 -2.23
C PRO A 42 -1.80 -10.99 -2.13
N SER A 43 -1.22 -11.68 -3.12
CA SER A 43 0.21 -11.95 -3.16
C SER A 43 0.70 -12.16 -4.59
N GLN A 44 2.01 -11.98 -4.80
CA GLN A 44 2.65 -12.26 -6.09
C GLN A 44 2.44 -13.72 -6.52
N TYR A 45 2.50 -14.65 -5.56
CA TYR A 45 2.25 -16.07 -5.82
C TYR A 45 0.82 -16.32 -6.31
N ALA A 46 -0.18 -15.72 -5.67
CA ALA A 46 -1.57 -15.82 -6.10
C ALA A 46 -1.74 -15.29 -7.53
N GLY A 47 -1.09 -14.17 -7.88
CA GLY A 47 -1.11 -13.63 -9.24
C GLY A 47 -0.54 -14.60 -10.28
N VAL A 48 0.57 -15.26 -10.00
CA VAL A 48 1.17 -16.25 -10.91
C VAL A 48 0.25 -17.46 -11.10
N VAL A 49 -0.33 -17.98 -10.01
CA VAL A 49 -1.26 -19.12 -10.06
C VAL A 49 -2.52 -18.76 -10.84
N LEU A 50 -3.13 -17.61 -10.55
CA LEU A 50 -4.33 -17.12 -11.26
C LEU A 50 -4.06 -16.93 -12.74
N ARG A 51 -2.94 -16.30 -13.10
CA ARG A 51 -2.55 -16.10 -14.49
C ARG A 51 -2.44 -17.44 -15.23
N ARG A 52 -1.79 -18.45 -14.62
CA ARG A 52 -1.66 -19.77 -15.23
C ARG A 52 -3.00 -20.48 -15.37
N ALA A 53 -3.84 -20.42 -14.34
CA ALA A 53 -5.15 -21.07 -14.35
C ALA A 53 -6.10 -20.45 -15.38
N LEU A 54 -6.16 -19.10 -15.45
CA LEU A 54 -6.96 -18.40 -16.45
C LEU A 54 -6.42 -18.63 -17.87
N ALA A 55 -5.10 -18.81 -18.02
CA ALA A 55 -4.44 -19.02 -19.32
C ALA A 55 -4.53 -20.46 -19.84
N ALA A 56 -5.01 -21.40 -19.01
CA ALA A 56 -4.94 -22.82 -19.32
C ALA A 56 -5.86 -23.21 -20.48
N ASP A 57 -7.09 -22.67 -20.48
CA ASP A 57 -8.10 -22.99 -21.49
C ASP A 57 -8.10 -22.00 -22.66
N GLN A 58 -7.75 -20.73 -22.39
CA GLN A 58 -7.75 -19.63 -23.36
C GLN A 58 -6.58 -18.69 -23.08
N GLY A 59 -5.94 -18.14 -24.13
CA GLY A 59 -4.85 -17.19 -23.92
C GLY A 59 -5.31 -15.90 -23.23
N LEU A 60 -4.48 -15.33 -22.33
CA LEU A 60 -4.70 -13.98 -21.80
C LEU A 60 -3.90 -12.94 -22.57
N LEU A 61 -4.60 -11.93 -23.07
CA LEU A 61 -4.01 -10.75 -23.71
C LEU A 61 -4.20 -9.51 -22.82
N ASN A 62 -3.14 -8.72 -22.62
CA ASN A 62 -3.17 -7.47 -21.86
C ASN A 62 -3.89 -7.56 -20.49
N VAL A 63 -3.68 -8.66 -19.76
CA VAL A 63 -4.14 -8.81 -18.37
C VAL A 63 -2.94 -8.84 -17.44
N ARG A 64 -2.87 -7.86 -16.55
CA ARG A 64 -1.79 -7.70 -15.57
C ARG A 64 -2.23 -8.23 -14.23
N PHE A 65 -1.31 -8.86 -13.50
CA PHE A 65 -1.52 -9.29 -12.13
C PHE A 65 -0.49 -8.60 -11.26
N MET A 66 -0.93 -7.89 -10.22
CA MET A 66 -0.02 -7.19 -9.32
C MET A 66 -0.61 -7.09 -7.92
N ILE A 67 0.25 -6.87 -6.93
CA ILE A 67 -0.20 -6.60 -5.55
C ILE A 67 -0.53 -5.11 -5.39
N LEU A 68 -1.31 -4.76 -4.37
CA LEU A 68 -1.70 -3.38 -4.10
C LEU A 68 -0.52 -2.40 -3.94
N PRO A 69 0.57 -2.72 -3.22
CA PRO A 69 1.75 -1.86 -3.19
C PRO A 69 2.30 -1.54 -4.58
N ARG A 70 2.28 -2.50 -5.50
CA ARG A 70 2.75 -2.27 -6.87
C ARG A 70 1.82 -1.33 -7.62
N LEU A 71 0.50 -1.47 -7.45
CA LEU A 71 -0.46 -0.53 -8.03
C LEU A 71 -0.25 0.89 -7.48
N ALA A 72 -0.04 1.03 -6.16
CA ALA A 72 0.28 2.31 -5.54
C ALA A 72 1.60 2.90 -6.09
N GLU A 73 2.64 2.08 -6.32
CA GLU A 73 3.87 2.53 -6.99
C GLU A 73 3.60 3.10 -8.39
N TYR A 74 2.79 2.41 -9.20
CA TYR A 74 2.45 2.87 -10.56
C TYR A 74 1.77 4.24 -10.55
N LEU A 75 0.92 4.51 -9.55
CA LEU A 75 0.11 5.72 -9.49
C LEU A 75 0.79 6.86 -8.71
N GLY A 76 1.45 6.57 -7.59
CA GLY A 76 1.96 7.58 -6.66
C GLY A 76 3.44 7.90 -6.81
N SER A 77 4.27 6.92 -7.24
CA SER A 77 5.72 7.14 -7.28
C SER A 77 6.19 8.25 -8.24
N PRO A 78 5.54 8.50 -9.41
CA PRO A 78 5.96 9.59 -10.29
C PRO A 78 5.83 10.97 -9.63
N THR A 79 4.74 11.22 -8.91
CA THR A 79 4.51 12.49 -8.20
C THR A 79 5.53 12.69 -7.06
N LEU A 80 5.82 11.63 -6.30
CA LEU A 80 6.83 11.68 -5.24
C LEU A 80 8.24 11.95 -5.80
N ALA A 81 8.60 11.29 -6.90
CA ALA A 81 9.88 11.48 -7.57
C ALA A 81 10.05 12.92 -8.11
N GLN A 82 9.00 13.51 -8.69
CA GLN A 82 9.01 14.92 -9.13
C GLN A 82 9.26 15.90 -7.98
N ASN A 83 8.81 15.56 -6.78
CA ASN A 83 9.05 16.34 -5.56
C ASN A 83 10.40 16.01 -4.88
N GLY A 84 11.24 15.19 -5.51
CA GLY A 84 12.54 14.77 -4.95
C GLY A 84 12.43 13.79 -3.78
N ILE A 85 11.26 13.20 -3.55
CA ILE A 85 11.02 12.26 -2.46
C ILE A 85 11.30 10.83 -2.95
N SER A 86 12.18 10.12 -2.26
CA SER A 86 12.63 8.77 -2.63
C SER A 86 12.07 7.67 -1.72
N PRO A 87 12.04 6.40 -2.13
CA PRO A 87 11.61 5.33 -1.22
C PRO A 87 12.57 5.22 -0.02
N LEU A 88 12.03 5.05 1.19
CA LEU A 88 12.84 4.77 2.38
C LEU A 88 13.32 3.31 2.35
N ILE A 89 14.60 3.10 2.06
CA ILE A 89 15.18 1.76 2.03
C ILE A 89 15.42 1.20 3.44
N PRO A 90 15.33 -0.13 3.65
CA PRO A 90 15.47 -0.75 4.97
C PRO A 90 16.78 -0.42 5.71
N LEU A 91 17.86 -0.19 4.96
CA LEU A 91 19.16 0.18 5.52
C LEU A 91 19.11 1.57 6.18
N ILE A 92 18.55 2.56 5.48
CA ILE A 92 18.41 3.93 5.99
C ILE A 92 17.40 3.93 7.14
N GLU A 93 16.27 3.23 6.98
CA GLU A 93 15.24 3.08 8.01
C GLU A 93 15.85 2.60 9.35
N LEU A 94 16.60 1.50 9.33
CA LEU A 94 17.23 0.95 10.53
C LEU A 94 18.35 1.84 11.09
N ALA A 95 19.13 2.51 10.22
CA ALA A 95 20.16 3.44 10.65
C ALA A 95 19.55 4.66 11.37
N SER A 96 18.49 5.26 10.81
CA SER A 96 17.76 6.36 11.44
C SER A 96 17.13 5.95 12.77
N ILE A 97 16.51 4.77 12.83
CA ILE A 97 15.94 4.26 14.09
C ILE A 97 17.02 4.14 15.18
N ARG A 98 18.21 3.64 14.85
CA ARG A 98 19.33 3.55 15.81
C ARG A 98 19.83 4.92 16.24
N HIS A 99 20.01 5.83 15.29
CA HIS A 99 20.42 7.21 15.57
C HIS A 99 19.45 7.89 16.54
N ILE A 100 18.13 7.73 16.32
CA ILE A 100 17.12 8.30 17.21
C ILE A 100 17.14 7.62 18.57
N ALA A 101 17.20 6.29 18.63
CA ALA A 101 17.18 5.59 19.90
C ALA A 101 18.40 5.88 20.79
N ILE A 102 19.57 6.16 20.20
CA ILE A 102 20.85 6.29 20.93
C ILE A 102 21.29 7.75 21.11
N GLU A 103 21.05 8.61 20.11
CA GLU A 103 21.69 9.93 20.03
C GLU A 103 20.71 11.10 20.10
N SER A 104 19.57 11.01 19.41
CA SER A 104 18.71 12.18 19.13
C SER A 104 17.35 12.16 19.83
N GLY A 105 16.91 10.99 20.30
CA GLY A 105 15.61 10.81 20.94
C GLY A 105 15.56 11.38 22.37
N SER A 106 14.35 11.75 22.81
CA SER A 106 14.12 12.14 24.20
C SER A 106 14.38 10.99 25.16
N ASP A 107 14.90 11.32 26.35
CA ASP A 107 15.06 10.36 27.45
C ASP A 107 13.71 9.88 28.01
N GLY A 108 13.71 8.68 28.57
CA GLY A 108 12.49 8.09 29.12
C GLY A 108 12.60 6.58 29.37
N PRO A 109 11.46 5.87 29.49
CA PRO A 109 11.43 4.45 29.80
C PRO A 109 12.27 3.55 28.88
N LEU A 110 12.44 3.93 27.61
CA LEU A 110 13.23 3.18 26.63
C LEU A 110 14.73 3.48 26.67
N SER A 111 15.19 4.53 27.37
CA SER A 111 16.61 4.91 27.40
C SER A 111 17.49 3.77 27.94
N ALA A 112 17.00 3.01 28.93
CA ALA A 112 17.74 1.89 29.52
C ALA A 112 18.01 0.74 28.53
N VAL A 113 17.24 0.65 27.45
CA VAL A 113 17.35 -0.41 26.43
C VAL A 113 17.74 0.14 25.05
N ALA A 114 18.10 1.42 24.96
CA ALA A 114 18.45 2.09 23.71
C ALA A 114 19.50 1.35 22.87
N GLN A 115 20.49 0.74 23.53
CA GLN A 115 21.58 0.01 22.90
C GLN A 115 21.29 -1.49 22.67
N HIS A 116 20.10 -1.98 23.05
CA HIS A 116 19.76 -3.39 22.91
C HIS A 116 19.56 -3.77 21.43
N GLU A 117 20.21 -4.83 20.96
CA GLU A 117 20.24 -5.22 19.54
C GLU A 117 18.84 -5.49 18.94
N GLY A 118 17.89 -5.95 19.75
CA GLY A 118 16.51 -6.20 19.32
C GLY A 118 15.62 -4.97 19.22
N LEU A 119 16.01 -3.83 19.82
CA LEU A 119 15.16 -2.63 19.88
C LEU A 119 14.88 -2.03 18.50
N PRO A 120 15.85 -1.87 17.58
CA PRO A 120 15.59 -1.31 16.26
C PRO A 120 14.56 -2.10 15.45
N GLY A 121 14.58 -3.44 15.54
CA GLY A 121 13.60 -4.29 14.86
C GLY A 121 12.19 -4.16 15.44
N LEU A 122 12.07 -3.96 16.76
CA LEU A 122 10.80 -3.66 17.42
C LEU A 122 10.28 -2.28 17.03
N LEU A 123 11.10 -1.24 17.14
CA LEU A 123 10.74 0.14 16.76
C LEU A 123 10.33 0.22 15.30
N ARG A 124 11.02 -0.49 14.39
CA ARG A 124 10.63 -0.55 12.97
C ARG A 124 9.20 -1.07 12.77
N ARG A 125 8.81 -2.11 13.51
CA ARG A 125 7.43 -2.64 13.45
C ARG A 125 6.44 -1.64 14.05
N THR A 126 6.77 -1.09 15.21
CA THR A 126 5.94 -0.07 15.88
C THR A 126 5.73 1.16 15.02
N PHE A 127 6.79 1.71 14.40
CA PHE A 127 6.70 2.90 13.54
C PHE A 127 5.86 2.65 12.29
N ARG A 128 5.83 1.42 11.77
CA ARG A 128 4.92 1.02 10.68
C ARG A 128 3.46 0.96 11.12
N GLU A 129 3.18 0.62 12.37
CA GLU A 129 1.83 0.70 12.93
C GLU A 129 1.44 2.16 13.16
N LEU A 130 2.35 2.96 13.73
CA LEU A 130 2.15 4.39 13.95
C LEU A 130 1.96 5.18 12.65
N SER A 131 2.57 4.74 11.54
CA SER A 131 2.36 5.40 10.23
C SER A 131 0.95 5.30 9.68
N ARG A 132 0.10 4.44 10.27
CA ARG A 132 -1.32 4.32 9.92
C ARG A 132 -2.20 5.32 10.66
N LEU A 133 -1.66 5.95 11.71
CA LEU A 133 -2.38 6.88 12.57
C LEU A 133 -2.25 8.31 12.07
N ASP A 134 -3.29 9.11 12.26
CA ASP A 134 -3.21 10.54 12.00
C ASP A 134 -2.56 11.31 13.19
N ALA A 135 -2.36 12.61 13.01
CA ALA A 135 -1.72 13.45 14.02
C ALA A 135 -2.51 13.53 15.34
N ASN A 136 -3.84 13.42 15.28
CA ASN A 136 -4.71 13.46 16.46
C ASN A 136 -4.61 12.13 17.23
N ASP A 137 -4.64 11.00 16.52
CA ASP A 137 -4.48 9.67 17.09
C ASP A 137 -3.11 9.50 17.74
N LEU A 138 -2.04 9.96 17.09
CA LEU A 138 -0.70 9.98 17.68
C LEU A 138 -0.64 10.84 18.95
N SER A 139 -1.32 11.99 18.94
CA SER A 139 -1.38 12.87 20.10
C SER A 139 -2.21 12.30 21.24
N ALA A 140 -3.26 11.54 20.95
CA ALA A 140 -4.03 10.81 21.95
C ALA A 140 -3.20 9.65 22.54
N LEU A 141 -2.49 8.89 21.69
CA LEU A 141 -1.61 7.82 22.12
C LEU A 141 -0.51 8.33 23.07
N ALA A 142 0.13 9.44 22.72
CA ALA A 142 1.17 10.07 23.53
C ALA A 142 0.69 10.47 24.95
N LYS A 143 -0.60 10.73 25.15
CA LYS A 143 -1.16 11.11 26.45
C LYS A 143 -1.46 9.92 27.37
N THR A 144 -1.27 8.69 26.90
CA THR A 144 -1.64 7.49 27.66
C THR A 144 -0.68 7.25 28.82
N ASP A 145 0.63 7.28 28.55
CA ASP A 145 1.69 7.09 29.55
C ASP A 145 3.05 7.57 28.98
N ASN A 146 4.07 7.61 29.85
CA ASN A 146 5.42 8.08 29.48
C ASN A 146 6.09 7.23 28.40
N LEU A 147 5.77 5.94 28.30
CA LEU A 147 6.36 5.04 27.30
C LEU A 147 5.79 5.37 25.91
N ARG A 148 4.46 5.49 25.80
CA ARG A 148 3.78 5.87 24.56
C ARG A 148 4.10 7.29 24.13
N ALA A 149 4.24 8.22 25.08
CA ALA A 149 4.75 9.57 24.82
C ALA A 149 6.12 9.51 24.12
N GLN A 150 7.08 8.79 24.72
CA GLN A 150 8.42 8.64 24.16
C GLN A 150 8.41 7.96 22.77
N LEU A 151 7.61 6.91 22.58
CA LEU A 151 7.47 6.23 21.29
C LEU A 151 6.94 7.16 20.19
N VAL A 152 5.93 7.97 20.50
CA VAL A 152 5.37 8.94 19.55
C VAL A 152 6.38 10.04 19.24
N ASP A 153 7.12 10.51 20.24
CA ASP A 153 8.15 11.54 20.04
C ASP A 153 9.31 11.02 19.17
N TRP A 154 9.81 9.81 19.43
CA TRP A 154 10.81 9.16 18.59
C TRP A 154 10.29 8.92 17.16
N TYR A 155 9.01 8.56 17.01
CA TYR A 155 8.40 8.40 15.69
C TYR A 155 8.29 9.73 14.92
N ARG A 156 7.96 10.82 15.61
CA ARG A 156 7.91 12.17 15.01
C ARG A 156 9.29 12.63 14.55
N LEU A 157 10.32 12.44 15.38
CA LEU A 157 11.71 12.69 15.01
C LEU A 157 12.10 11.85 13.79
N PHE A 158 11.72 10.57 13.78
CA PHE A 158 11.96 9.69 12.65
C PHE A 158 11.32 10.18 11.35
N LYS A 159 10.07 10.66 11.39
CA LYS A 159 9.43 11.26 10.21
C LYS A 159 10.15 12.52 9.74
N GLU A 160 10.57 13.39 10.66
CA GLU A 160 11.24 14.65 10.31
C GLU A 160 12.61 14.40 9.67
N ASP A 161 13.44 13.54 10.28
CA ASP A 161 14.77 13.18 9.78
C ASP A 161 14.70 12.50 8.40
N ASN A 162 13.59 11.80 8.13
CA ASN A 162 13.37 11.06 6.90
C ASN A 162 12.39 11.72 5.94
N LYS A 163 12.08 13.02 6.07
CA LYS A 163 11.09 13.70 5.21
C LYS A 163 11.39 13.70 3.70
N LYS A 164 12.65 13.47 3.32
CA LYS A 164 13.07 13.28 1.92
C LYS A 164 12.78 11.87 1.39
N TYR A 165 12.27 11.00 2.26
CA TYR A 165 11.88 9.64 1.93
C TYR A 165 10.40 9.40 2.21
N TYR A 166 9.82 8.45 1.48
CA TYR A 166 8.45 7.99 1.70
C TYR A 166 8.42 6.55 2.20
N VAL A 167 7.42 6.24 3.02
CA VAL A 167 7.04 4.85 3.35
C VAL A 167 5.78 4.45 2.56
N HIS A 168 5.33 3.21 2.74
CA HIS A 168 4.17 2.66 2.03
C HIS A 168 2.90 3.51 2.17
N GLU A 169 2.58 4.00 3.37
CA GLU A 169 1.38 4.83 3.58
C GLU A 169 1.46 6.17 2.83
N ASP A 170 2.64 6.81 2.80
CA ASP A 170 2.83 8.05 2.04
C ASP A 170 2.68 7.79 0.53
N LEU A 171 3.14 6.64 0.03
CA LEU A 171 2.98 6.23 -1.36
C LEU A 171 1.51 6.00 -1.74
N VAL A 172 0.77 5.29 -0.89
CA VAL A 172 -0.65 5.02 -1.11
C VAL A 172 -1.46 6.31 -1.08
N GLN A 173 -1.14 7.23 -0.16
CA GLN A 173 -1.76 8.56 -0.13
C GLN A 173 -1.44 9.36 -1.40
N ALA A 174 -0.18 9.37 -1.84
CA ALA A 174 0.20 10.05 -3.09
C ALA A 174 -0.53 9.46 -4.31
N ALA A 175 -0.73 8.14 -4.35
CA ALA A 175 -1.52 7.49 -5.38
C ALA A 175 -3.01 7.90 -5.32
N GLU A 176 -3.60 7.96 -4.12
CA GLU A 176 -4.98 8.43 -3.92
C GLU A 176 -5.15 9.87 -4.44
N ASP A 177 -4.25 10.76 -4.03
CA ASP A 177 -4.26 12.18 -4.39
C ASP A 177 -4.09 12.36 -5.89
N ALA A 178 -3.17 11.60 -6.51
CA ALA A 178 -2.95 11.65 -7.95
C ALA A 178 -4.20 11.23 -8.75
N VAL A 179 -4.90 10.19 -8.30
CA VAL A 179 -6.18 9.76 -8.91
C VAL A 179 -7.25 10.82 -8.68
N ALA A 180 -7.35 11.39 -7.48
CA ALA A 180 -8.35 12.41 -7.14
C ALA A 180 -8.16 13.72 -7.94
N LEU A 181 -6.91 14.10 -8.21
CA LEU A 181 -6.55 15.28 -8.99
C LEU A 181 -6.52 15.02 -10.51
N GLY A 182 -6.67 13.77 -10.95
CA GLY A 182 -6.65 13.39 -12.36
C GLY A 182 -5.28 13.48 -13.03
N THR A 183 -4.19 13.58 -12.25
CA THR A 183 -2.81 13.76 -12.77
C THR A 183 -2.24 12.49 -13.39
N VAL A 184 -2.87 11.34 -13.16
CA VAL A 184 -2.45 10.00 -13.64
C VAL A 184 -3.40 9.43 -14.69
N THR A 185 -4.10 10.29 -15.45
CA THR A 185 -5.11 9.85 -16.44
C THR A 185 -4.54 8.89 -17.48
N ASP A 186 -3.33 9.14 -18.00
CA ASP A 186 -2.69 8.25 -18.97
C ASP A 186 -2.29 6.92 -18.34
N THR A 187 -1.76 6.94 -17.12
CA THR A 187 -1.46 5.71 -16.37
C THR A 187 -2.73 4.89 -16.08
N LEU A 188 -3.85 5.54 -15.76
CA LEU A 188 -5.15 4.89 -15.58
C LEU A 188 -5.65 4.22 -16.87
N ARG A 189 -5.42 4.85 -18.03
CA ARG A 189 -5.72 4.23 -19.34
C ARG A 189 -4.84 3.00 -19.59
N ASP A 190 -3.56 3.06 -19.24
CA ASP A 190 -2.63 1.95 -19.42
C ASP A 190 -2.93 0.74 -18.54
N ILE A 191 -3.30 0.95 -17.26
CA ILE A 191 -3.68 -0.14 -16.35
C ILE A 191 -5.08 -0.68 -16.64
N GLY A 192 -5.95 0.16 -17.22
CA GLY A 192 -7.29 -0.22 -17.66
C GLY A 192 -8.24 -0.57 -16.52
N PHE A 193 -9.11 -1.55 -16.76
CA PHE A 193 -10.12 -1.96 -15.77
C PHE A 193 -9.46 -2.67 -14.58
N VAL A 194 -9.65 -2.14 -13.37
CA VAL A 194 -9.02 -2.66 -12.15
C VAL A 194 -9.97 -3.59 -11.40
N VAL A 195 -9.51 -4.79 -11.06
CA VAL A 195 -10.26 -5.79 -10.28
C VAL A 195 -9.49 -6.11 -9.00
N PHE A 196 -10.08 -5.84 -7.84
CA PHE A 196 -9.53 -6.26 -6.55
C PHE A 196 -10.02 -7.67 -6.22
N TYR A 197 -9.11 -8.65 -6.20
CA TYR A 197 -9.47 -10.06 -6.07
C TYR A 197 -8.98 -10.63 -4.73
N LEU A 198 -9.92 -10.97 -3.84
CA LEU A 198 -9.68 -11.63 -2.54
C LEU A 198 -8.69 -10.87 -1.63
N LEU A 199 -8.82 -9.54 -1.56
CA LEU A 199 -8.08 -8.71 -0.62
C LEU A 199 -8.89 -8.53 0.67
N ASN A 200 -8.31 -8.92 1.81
CA ASN A 200 -9.00 -8.89 3.10
C ASN A 200 -8.38 -7.88 4.10
N ASP A 201 -7.13 -7.48 3.89
CA ASP A 201 -6.38 -6.63 4.82
C ASP A 201 -6.00 -5.31 4.15
N PHE A 202 -6.94 -4.36 4.13
CA PHE A 202 -6.66 -2.99 3.69
C PHE A 202 -6.30 -2.12 4.89
N THR A 203 -5.25 -1.30 4.75
CA THR A 203 -5.13 -0.10 5.59
C THR A 203 -6.19 0.93 5.18
N GLN A 204 -6.41 1.96 6.01
CA GLN A 204 -7.41 2.98 5.67
C GLN A 204 -7.05 3.75 4.39
N ALA A 205 -5.76 4.05 4.17
CA ALA A 205 -5.31 4.70 2.93
C ALA A 205 -5.52 3.79 1.72
N GLU A 206 -5.18 2.51 1.86
CA GLU A 206 -5.38 1.51 0.80
C GLU A 206 -6.85 1.34 0.42
N LEU A 207 -7.74 1.35 1.41
CA LEU A 207 -9.19 1.30 1.19
C LEU A 207 -9.70 2.55 0.46
N ARG A 208 -9.19 3.74 0.80
CA ARG A 208 -9.55 4.98 0.10
C ARG A 208 -9.10 4.95 -1.36
N LEU A 209 -7.86 4.53 -1.62
CA LEU A 209 -7.35 4.35 -2.98
C LEU A 209 -8.20 3.34 -3.77
N ALA A 210 -8.50 2.18 -3.18
CA ALA A 210 -9.34 1.18 -3.84
C ALA A 210 -10.73 1.72 -4.19
N LYS A 211 -11.37 2.46 -3.27
CA LYS A 211 -12.67 3.14 -3.49
C LYS A 211 -12.62 4.23 -4.56
N ARG A 212 -11.45 4.82 -4.84
CA ARG A 212 -11.28 5.82 -5.91
C ARG A 212 -11.16 5.18 -7.29
N LEU A 213 -10.66 3.96 -7.35
CA LEU A 213 -10.40 3.22 -8.59
C LEU A 213 -11.60 2.40 -9.08
N ILE A 214 -12.57 2.16 -8.20
CA ILE A 214 -13.91 1.68 -8.55
C ILE A 214 -14.80 2.91 -8.67
#